data_AF-A0A929T8H1-F1
#
_entry.id   AF-A0A929T8H1-F1
#
_cell.length_a   1.000
_cell.length_b   1.000
_cell.length_c   1.000
_cell.angle_alpha   90.00
_cell.angle_beta   90.00
_cell.angle_gamma   90.00
#
_symmetry.space_group_name_H-M   'P 1'
#
loop_
_entity.id
_entity.type
_entity.pdbx_description
1 polymer ?
#
loop_
_entity_poly.entity_id
_entity_poly.type
_entity_poly.pdbx_seq_one_letter_code
_entity_poly.pdbx_strand_id
1 'polypeptide(L)'
;MTGGKQEFLLKLRDGGLKDEALVDEFFDLVIANYANGENYYIILVHASYDVPGVTKDGIEMEDASENVYEYLLCSICPVTLSKAGLGYNEEKNVIEERNRDWQVEQPGKGFLFPAFIDRASDIHELLYFTKKPDELHPEMIEALFGTVPPLSSKDQREGFQEIVQETIGEDGDYAIMQNIHENLNQMMEDHEEEKENLSLSKKEVKQLLQDSGVEQEKLEQFDKTFEASFSREDYPLLAGNIANTRKFELETPDVIIKVNPERADLVETRWIDGRQCLVIKVDDHIEVNGVQVRTLRTPGQPNSFLQ
;
A
#
# COMPACT_ATOMS: atom_id res chain seq x y z
N MET A 1 13.96 -17.98 26.80
CA MET A 1 13.13 -18.99 26.13
C MET A 1 14.00 -19.82 25.19
N THR A 2 14.12 -21.13 25.43
CA THR A 2 14.62 -22.09 24.43
C THR A 2 13.51 -22.30 23.41
N GLY A 3 13.55 -21.52 22.33
CA GLY A 3 12.53 -21.47 21.28
C GLY A 3 12.43 -20.08 20.65
N GLY A 4 12.26 -20.01 19.33
CA GLY A 4 12.13 -18.74 18.58
C GLY A 4 10.81 -18.02 18.87
N LYS A 5 10.62 -16.81 18.33
CA LYS A 5 9.40 -16.00 18.52
C LYS A 5 8.12 -16.71 18.04
N GLN A 6 8.20 -17.46 16.94
CA GLN A 6 7.10 -18.30 16.44
C GLN A 6 6.69 -19.39 17.46
N GLU A 7 7.65 -20.03 18.13
CA GLU A 7 7.36 -21.07 19.12
C GLU A 7 6.59 -20.51 20.33
N PHE A 8 6.89 -19.27 20.73
CA PHE A 8 6.15 -18.58 21.79
C PHE A 8 4.68 -18.36 21.43
N LEU A 9 4.40 -17.90 20.20
CA LEU A 9 3.02 -17.72 19.71
C LEU A 9 2.27 -19.05 19.56
N LEU A 10 2.95 -20.10 19.09
CA LEU A 10 2.36 -21.45 19.03
C LEU A 10 2.01 -21.96 20.43
N LYS A 11 2.86 -21.75 21.44
CA LYS A 11 2.55 -22.12 22.83
C LYS A 11 1.32 -21.36 23.38
N LEU A 12 1.21 -20.07 23.09
CA LEU A 12 0.04 -19.26 23.48
C LEU A 12 -1.25 -19.80 22.84
N ARG A 13 -1.20 -20.09 21.54
CA ARG A 13 -2.33 -20.65 20.79
C ARG A 13 -2.70 -22.02 21.29
N ASP A 14 -1.76 -22.97 21.28
CA ASP A 14 -1.99 -24.37 21.63
C ASP A 14 -2.38 -24.54 23.11
N GLY A 15 -1.97 -23.60 23.97
CA GLY A 15 -2.40 -23.50 25.36
C GLY A 15 -3.81 -22.92 25.56
N GLY A 16 -4.42 -22.38 24.51
CA GLY A 16 -5.74 -21.74 24.54
C GLY A 16 -5.81 -20.58 25.54
N LEU A 17 -4.69 -19.87 25.74
CA LEU A 17 -4.52 -18.79 26.74
C LEU A 17 -4.79 -19.20 28.20
N LYS A 18 -4.66 -20.48 28.54
CA LYS A 18 -4.89 -20.99 29.91
C LYS A 18 -3.69 -20.86 30.84
N ASP A 19 -2.50 -20.64 30.29
CA ASP A 19 -1.28 -20.40 31.07
C ASP A 19 -1.14 -18.90 31.33
N GLU A 20 -1.57 -18.46 32.52
CA GLU A 20 -1.54 -17.04 32.92
C GLU A 20 -0.13 -16.45 32.85
N ALA A 21 0.92 -17.22 33.20
CA ALA A 21 2.29 -16.73 33.16
C ALA A 21 2.76 -16.45 31.72
N LEU A 22 2.36 -17.31 30.78
CA LEU A 22 2.65 -17.13 29.36
C LEU A 22 1.89 -15.93 28.77
N VAL A 23 0.65 -15.73 29.20
CA VAL A 23 -0.19 -14.59 28.80
C VAL A 23 0.36 -13.27 29.35
N ASP A 24 0.78 -13.24 30.61
CA ASP A 24 1.44 -12.07 31.22
C ASP A 24 2.75 -11.73 30.50
N GLU A 25 3.57 -12.75 30.18
CA GLU A 25 4.80 -12.56 29.39
C GLU A 25 4.51 -11.95 28.01
N PHE A 26 3.40 -12.33 27.37
CA PHE A 26 2.97 -11.71 26.12
C PHE A 26 2.61 -10.23 26.30
N PHE A 27 1.81 -9.90 27.32
CA PHE A 27 1.45 -8.51 27.58
C PHE A 27 2.67 -7.64 27.92
N ASP A 28 3.58 -8.14 28.76
CA ASP A 28 4.84 -7.45 29.06
C ASP A 28 5.69 -7.20 27.80
N LEU A 29 5.72 -8.17 26.88
CA LEU A 29 6.43 -8.03 25.61
C LEU A 29 5.81 -6.96 24.71
N VAL A 30 4.48 -6.88 24.64
CA VAL A 30 3.78 -5.80 23.92
C VAL A 30 4.06 -4.46 24.59
N ILE A 31 3.91 -4.37 25.92
CA ILE A 31 4.09 -3.13 26.69
C ILE A 31 5.51 -2.58 26.53
N ALA A 32 6.52 -3.45 26.56
CA ALA A 32 7.91 -3.05 26.44
C ALA A 32 8.30 -2.53 25.04
N ASN A 33 7.57 -2.94 23.98
CA ASN A 33 7.95 -2.66 22.59
C ASN A 33 6.92 -1.81 21.83
N TYR A 34 5.75 -1.54 22.41
CA TYR A 34 4.76 -0.61 21.87
C TYR A 34 4.92 0.76 22.55
N ALA A 35 5.85 1.56 22.04
CA ALA A 35 6.10 2.92 22.52
C ALA A 35 4.92 3.84 22.16
N ASN A 36 3.96 3.98 23.08
CA ASN A 36 2.84 4.91 22.97
C ASN A 36 2.70 5.67 24.30
N GLY A 37 2.64 7.01 24.22
CA GLY A 37 2.52 7.89 25.39
C GLY A 37 1.09 8.01 25.93
N GLU A 38 0.11 7.45 25.23
CA GLU A 38 -1.29 7.44 25.62
C GLU A 38 -1.70 6.08 26.21
N ASN A 39 -2.83 6.07 26.92
CA ASN A 39 -3.41 4.82 27.41
C ASN A 39 -3.88 3.95 26.24
N TYR A 40 -3.76 2.64 26.39
CA TYR A 40 -4.29 1.68 25.44
C TYR A 40 -4.79 0.42 26.16
N TYR A 41 -5.65 -0.33 25.47
CA TYR A 41 -6.21 -1.59 25.93
C TYR A 41 -5.79 -2.70 24.97
N ILE A 42 -5.13 -3.74 25.49
CA ILE A 42 -4.72 -4.91 24.70
C ILE A 42 -5.76 -6.01 24.90
N ILE A 43 -6.28 -6.54 23.80
CA ILE A 43 -7.20 -7.68 23.77
C ILE A 43 -6.47 -8.83 23.08
N LEU A 44 -6.34 -9.97 23.76
CA LEU A 44 -5.82 -11.21 23.19
C LEU A 44 -6.92 -12.27 23.24
N VAL A 45 -7.29 -12.80 22.07
CA VAL A 45 -8.35 -13.81 21.91
C VAL A 45 -7.74 -15.07 21.32
N HIS A 46 -8.12 -16.22 21.87
CA HIS A 46 -7.94 -17.51 21.22
C HIS A 46 -9.31 -18.00 20.77
N ALA A 47 -9.43 -18.30 19.48
CA ALA A 47 -10.68 -18.76 18.88
C ALA A 47 -10.40 -19.84 17.83
N SER A 48 -11.46 -20.58 17.49
CA SER A 48 -11.47 -21.58 16.44
C SER A 48 -12.54 -21.25 15.42
N TYR A 49 -12.27 -21.57 14.15
CA TYR A 49 -13.20 -21.41 13.03
C TYR A 49 -13.29 -22.73 12.27
N ASP A 50 -14.51 -23.26 12.15
CA ASP A 50 -14.78 -24.42 11.30
C ASP A 50 -14.74 -24.00 9.84
N VAL A 51 -13.80 -24.54 9.07
CA VAL A 51 -13.62 -24.18 7.66
C VAL A 51 -14.63 -24.96 6.82
N PRO A 52 -15.63 -24.31 6.17
CA PRO A 52 -16.64 -25.04 5.40
C PRO A 52 -16.02 -25.90 4.29
N GLY A 53 -16.65 -27.02 3.94
CA GLY A 53 -16.24 -27.79 2.76
C GLY A 53 -16.58 -27.02 1.48
N VAL A 54 -15.83 -27.23 0.40
CA VAL A 54 -16.17 -26.65 -0.91
C VAL A 54 -16.17 -27.75 -1.96
N THR A 55 -17.25 -27.85 -2.74
CA THR A 55 -17.30 -28.78 -3.87
C THR A 55 -16.42 -28.30 -5.02
N LYS A 56 -16.14 -29.19 -5.99
CA LYS A 56 -15.39 -28.85 -7.21
C LYS A 56 -16.00 -27.71 -8.02
N ASP A 57 -17.31 -27.48 -7.87
CA ASP A 57 -18.05 -26.41 -8.55
C ASP A 57 -18.15 -25.12 -7.71
N GLY A 58 -17.42 -25.03 -6.58
CA GLY A 58 -17.32 -23.83 -5.76
C GLY A 58 -18.48 -23.61 -4.79
N ILE A 59 -19.33 -24.61 -4.56
CA ILE A 59 -20.45 -24.50 -3.60
C ILE A 59 -19.92 -24.79 -2.20
N GLU A 60 -20.09 -23.83 -1.29
CA GLU A 60 -19.78 -24.01 0.13
C GLU A 60 -20.80 -24.93 0.80
N MET A 61 -20.28 -25.92 1.53
CA MET A 61 -21.04 -26.88 2.32
C MET A 61 -20.67 -26.69 3.78
N GLU A 62 -21.48 -25.92 4.51
CA GLU A 62 -21.30 -25.67 5.94
C GLU A 62 -21.26 -26.97 6.76
N ASP A 63 -22.02 -27.99 6.34
CA ASP A 63 -22.09 -29.31 7.02
C ASP A 63 -20.88 -30.23 6.72
N ALA A 64 -19.94 -29.80 5.87
CA ALA A 64 -18.81 -30.62 5.42
C ALA A 64 -17.45 -29.99 5.79
N SER A 65 -17.31 -29.45 7.00
CA SER A 65 -16.03 -28.94 7.49
C SER A 65 -14.98 -30.07 7.53
N GLU A 66 -13.87 -29.87 6.82
CA GLU A 66 -12.75 -30.83 6.81
C GLU A 66 -11.68 -30.47 7.86
N ASN A 67 -11.55 -29.19 8.23
CA ASN A 67 -10.49 -28.70 9.13
C ASN A 67 -10.99 -27.57 10.05
N VAL A 68 -10.44 -27.53 11.27
CA VAL A 68 -10.66 -26.45 12.23
C VAL A 68 -9.43 -25.55 12.24
N TYR A 69 -9.64 -24.27 12.00
CA TYR A 69 -8.60 -23.24 12.07
C TYR A 69 -8.59 -22.62 13.47
N GLU A 70 -7.52 -22.87 14.23
CA GLU A 70 -7.28 -22.26 15.55
C GLU A 70 -6.31 -21.09 15.43
N TYR A 71 -6.64 -19.98 16.09
CA TYR A 71 -5.88 -18.73 15.95
C TYR A 71 -5.89 -17.87 17.20
N LEU A 72 -4.86 -17.02 17.26
CA LEU A 72 -4.75 -15.88 18.14
C LEU A 72 -5.14 -14.62 17.36
N LEU A 73 -6.03 -13.82 17.93
CA LEU A 73 -6.34 -12.47 17.47
C LEU A 73 -5.98 -11.48 18.57
N CYS A 74 -5.01 -10.61 18.28
CA CYS A 74 -4.62 -9.53 19.18
C CYS A 74 -5.08 -8.18 18.61
N SER A 75 -5.62 -7.31 19.47
CA SER A 75 -5.96 -5.93 19.14
C SER A 75 -5.41 -4.98 20.20
N ILE A 76 -4.74 -3.92 19.76
CA ILE A 76 -4.26 -2.83 20.61
C ILE A 76 -5.12 -1.60 20.29
N CYS A 77 -5.98 -1.24 21.24
CA CYS A 77 -6.97 -0.20 21.10
C CYS A 77 -6.55 1.05 21.88
N PRO A 78 -6.41 2.23 21.25
CA PRO A 78 -6.19 3.47 21.98
C PRO A 78 -7.31 3.74 22.99
N VAL A 79 -6.96 4.31 24.14
CA VAL A 79 -7.92 4.69 25.17
C VAL A 79 -7.86 6.20 25.35
N THR A 80 -8.87 6.89 24.84
CA THR A 80 -8.91 8.36 24.83
C THR A 80 -9.98 8.88 25.78
N LEU A 81 -9.73 10.05 26.35
CA LEU A 81 -10.70 10.72 27.20
C LEU A 81 -11.71 11.44 26.30
N SER A 82 -12.99 11.15 26.45
CA SER A 82 -14.07 11.74 25.66
C SER A 82 -13.97 13.27 25.55
N LYS A 83 -14.43 13.81 24.42
CA LYS A 83 -14.31 15.24 24.10
C LYS A 83 -14.91 16.10 25.20
N ALA A 84 -14.12 17.08 25.66
CA ALA A 84 -14.61 18.09 26.59
C ALA A 84 -15.76 18.88 25.96
N GLY A 85 -16.71 19.31 26.78
CA GLY A 85 -17.85 20.09 26.33
C GLY A 85 -18.86 20.30 27.45
N LEU A 86 -19.88 21.11 27.16
CA LEU A 86 -21.04 21.26 28.02
C LEU A 86 -22.12 20.26 27.58
N GLY A 87 -22.74 19.57 28.53
CA GLY A 87 -23.86 18.67 28.32
C GLY A 87 -25.08 19.13 29.12
N TYR A 88 -26.28 18.85 28.61
CA TYR A 88 -27.50 19.00 29.39
C TYR A 88 -27.67 17.79 30.31
N ASN A 89 -27.70 18.03 31.63
CA ASN A 89 -27.99 17.01 32.63
C ASN A 89 -29.51 16.96 32.86
N GLU A 90 -30.16 15.88 32.43
CA GLU A 90 -31.62 15.72 32.54
C GLU A 90 -32.11 15.65 34.00
N GLU A 91 -31.33 15.06 34.90
CA GLU A 91 -31.70 14.90 36.31
C GLU A 91 -31.70 16.25 37.05
N LYS A 92 -30.71 17.10 36.74
CA LYS A 92 -30.57 18.42 37.36
C LYS A 92 -31.26 19.54 36.57
N ASN A 93 -31.66 19.27 35.32
CA ASN A 93 -32.21 20.25 34.39
C ASN A 93 -31.30 21.49 34.22
N VAL A 94 -30.00 21.26 34.08
CA VAL A 94 -28.99 22.32 33.86
C VAL A 94 -28.00 21.92 32.77
N ILE A 95 -27.37 22.92 32.14
CA ILE A 95 -26.19 22.71 31.29
C ILE A 95 -24.96 22.77 32.21
N GLU A 96 -24.20 21.68 32.27
CA GLU A 96 -22.97 21.59 33.06
C GLU A 96 -21.83 20.98 32.24
N GLU A 97 -20.61 21.01 32.78
CA GLU A 97 -19.48 20.33 32.15
C GLU A 97 -19.77 18.84 32.02
N ARG A 98 -19.54 18.30 30.84
CA ARG A 98 -19.75 16.89 30.56
C ARG A 98 -18.73 16.08 31.34
N ASN A 99 -19.20 15.13 32.14
CA ASN A 99 -18.34 14.10 32.73
C ASN A 99 -17.61 13.37 31.60
N ARG A 100 -16.29 13.34 31.69
CA ARG A 100 -15.44 12.77 30.66
C ARG A 100 -15.08 11.34 31.05
N ASP A 101 -15.53 10.40 30.23
CA ASP A 101 -15.18 8.99 30.36
C ASP A 101 -14.00 8.61 29.48
N TRP A 102 -13.22 7.64 29.94
CA TRP A 102 -12.24 6.94 29.12
C TRP A 102 -12.96 6.00 28.16
N GLN A 103 -12.67 6.13 26.87
CA GLN A 103 -13.28 5.36 25.81
C GLN A 103 -12.22 4.52 25.11
N VAL A 104 -12.48 3.21 25.02
CA VAL A 104 -11.68 2.31 24.20
C VAL A 104 -12.09 2.54 22.75
N GLU A 105 -11.16 3.03 21.95
CA GLU A 105 -11.35 3.27 20.53
C GLU A 105 -11.27 1.96 19.73
N GLN A 106 -11.56 2.04 18.43
CA GLN A 106 -11.30 0.93 17.51
C GLN A 106 -9.81 0.55 17.49
N PRO A 107 -9.47 -0.72 17.17
CA PRO A 107 -8.08 -1.18 17.09
C PRO A 107 -7.21 -0.23 16.25
N GLY A 108 -6.09 0.20 16.83
CA GLY A 108 -5.06 0.96 16.13
C GLY A 108 -4.03 0.03 15.49
N LYS A 109 -3.76 -1.09 16.16
CA LYS A 109 -2.88 -2.18 15.74
C LYS A 109 -3.52 -3.52 16.07
N GLY A 110 -3.10 -4.57 15.38
CA GLY A 110 -3.51 -5.92 15.72
C GLY A 110 -2.77 -6.95 14.90
N PHE A 111 -2.93 -8.21 15.27
CA PHE A 111 -2.46 -9.31 14.44
C PHE A 111 -3.36 -10.53 14.55
N LEU A 112 -3.33 -11.35 13.50
CA LEU A 112 -3.90 -12.69 13.45
C LEU A 112 -2.76 -13.69 13.23
N PHE A 113 -2.63 -14.68 14.12
CA PHE A 113 -1.63 -15.74 13.98
C PHE A 113 -2.24 -17.11 14.31
N PRO A 114 -2.01 -18.15 13.51
CA PRO A 114 -1.33 -18.14 12.19
C PRO A 114 -2.13 -17.37 11.13
N ALA A 115 -1.55 -17.08 9.96
CA ALA A 115 -2.35 -16.55 8.85
C ALA A 115 -3.38 -17.59 8.37
N PHE A 116 -4.47 -17.12 7.76
CA PHE A 116 -5.46 -17.96 7.09
C PHE A 116 -5.39 -17.72 5.59
N ILE A 117 -4.75 -18.63 4.87
CA ILE A 117 -4.44 -18.51 3.44
C ILE A 117 -4.95 -19.78 2.75
N ASP A 118 -5.64 -19.62 1.62
CA ASP A 118 -6.20 -20.74 0.85
C ASP A 118 -7.00 -21.75 1.68
N ARG A 119 -7.81 -21.22 2.60
CA ARG A 119 -8.66 -21.99 3.53
C ARG A 119 -7.88 -22.87 4.51
N ALA A 120 -6.61 -22.58 4.74
CA ALA A 120 -5.73 -23.31 5.65
C ALA A 120 -4.98 -22.38 6.60
N SER A 121 -4.52 -22.96 7.71
CA SER A 121 -3.59 -22.31 8.63
C SER A 121 -2.19 -22.29 8.03
N ASP A 122 -1.57 -21.12 7.95
CA ASP A 122 -0.15 -20.97 7.62
C ASP A 122 0.63 -20.45 8.84
N ILE A 123 1.44 -21.31 9.44
CA ILE A 123 2.26 -20.99 10.63
C ILE A 123 3.46 -20.10 10.31
N HIS A 124 3.87 -20.01 9.04
CA HIS A 124 5.00 -19.20 8.60
C HIS A 124 4.61 -17.75 8.32
N GLU A 125 3.31 -17.47 8.24
CA GLU A 125 2.76 -16.14 8.01
C GLU A 125 1.84 -15.68 9.15
N LEU A 126 1.63 -14.37 9.21
CA LEU A 126 0.68 -13.72 10.11
C LEU A 126 0.08 -12.51 9.43
N LEU A 127 -1.16 -12.17 9.78
CA LEU A 127 -1.78 -10.94 9.29
C LEU A 127 -1.51 -9.83 10.31
N TYR A 128 -0.81 -8.78 9.91
CA TYR A 128 -0.59 -7.59 10.74
C TYR A 128 -1.51 -6.45 10.30
N PHE A 129 -2.24 -5.89 11.24
CA PHE A 129 -3.12 -4.75 11.01
C PHE A 129 -2.51 -3.47 11.60
N THR A 130 -2.49 -2.41 10.79
CA THR A 130 -2.28 -1.04 11.26
C THR A 130 -3.34 -0.12 10.68
N LYS A 131 -3.93 0.74 11.52
CA LYS A 131 -4.84 1.79 11.07
C LYS A 131 -4.15 2.87 10.24
N LYS A 132 -2.84 3.08 10.48
CA LYS A 132 -2.01 4.07 9.79
C LYS A 132 -0.81 3.36 9.16
N PRO A 133 -0.73 3.27 7.82
CA PRO A 133 0.31 2.51 7.13
C PRO A 133 1.75 2.95 7.41
N ASP A 134 1.94 4.20 7.83
CA ASP A 134 3.22 4.82 8.19
C ASP A 134 3.62 4.62 9.67
N GLU A 135 2.72 4.09 10.50
CA GLU A 135 2.99 3.78 11.91
C GLU A 135 3.00 2.26 12.11
N LEU A 136 4.00 1.54 11.60
CA LEU A 136 4.05 0.07 11.68
C LEU A 136 4.58 -0.46 13.02
N HIS A 137 5.35 0.33 13.77
CA HIS A 137 6.08 -0.09 14.99
C HIS A 137 7.02 -1.28 14.73
N PRO A 138 8.12 -1.07 13.98
CA PRO A 138 9.07 -2.13 13.66
C PRO A 138 9.63 -2.84 14.90
N GLU A 139 9.86 -2.11 16.01
CA GLU A 139 10.38 -2.67 17.25
C GLU A 139 9.43 -3.70 17.85
N MET A 140 8.13 -3.42 17.81
CA MET A 140 7.10 -4.36 18.26
C MET A 140 7.03 -5.58 17.35
N ILE A 141 7.11 -5.39 16.03
CA ILE A 141 7.07 -6.48 15.04
C ILE A 141 8.27 -7.41 15.22
N GLU A 142 9.47 -6.85 15.37
CA GLU A 142 10.69 -7.61 15.62
C GLU A 142 10.62 -8.35 16.96
N ALA A 143 10.17 -7.67 18.01
CA ALA A 143 10.10 -8.24 19.35
C ALA A 143 9.07 -9.38 19.46
N LEU A 144 7.90 -9.25 18.83
CA LEU A 144 6.82 -10.25 18.89
C LEU A 144 7.00 -11.39 17.88
N PHE A 145 7.47 -11.07 16.67
CA PHE A 145 7.42 -12.00 15.54
C PHE A 145 8.81 -12.41 15.03
N GLY A 146 9.86 -11.67 15.40
CA GLY A 146 11.23 -11.95 14.94
C GLY A 146 11.44 -11.64 13.46
N THR A 147 10.64 -10.73 12.90
CA THR A 147 10.73 -10.27 11.51
C THR A 147 10.77 -8.75 11.45
N VAL A 148 11.05 -8.20 10.27
CA VAL A 148 10.95 -6.77 9.98
C VAL A 148 9.64 -6.47 9.23
N PRO A 149 9.00 -5.32 9.46
CA PRO A 149 7.85 -4.94 8.65
C PRO A 149 8.21 -4.81 7.17
N PRO A 150 7.25 -5.03 6.26
CA PRO A 150 7.41 -4.58 4.89
C PRO A 150 7.52 -3.05 4.86
N LEU A 151 8.25 -2.53 3.87
CA LEU A 151 8.26 -1.11 3.55
C LEU A 151 6.84 -0.61 3.26
N SER A 152 6.54 0.59 3.75
CA SER A 152 5.25 1.22 3.49
C SER A 152 5.07 1.49 1.99
N SER A 153 3.83 1.63 1.52
CA SER A 153 3.55 2.03 0.13
C SER A 153 4.27 3.32 -0.26
N LYS A 154 4.47 4.23 0.70
CA LYS A 154 5.20 5.48 0.50
C LYS A 154 6.69 5.21 0.27
N ASP A 155 7.32 4.42 1.13
CA ASP A 155 8.76 4.13 1.04
C ASP A 155 9.08 3.31 -0.22
N GLN A 156 8.22 2.36 -0.60
CA GLN A 156 8.36 1.63 -1.87
C GLN A 156 8.31 2.57 -3.07
N ARG A 157 7.38 3.53 -3.08
CA ARG A 157 7.24 4.51 -4.16
C ARG A 157 8.43 5.47 -4.21
N GLU A 158 8.86 5.99 -3.07
CA GLU A 158 9.99 6.92 -2.98
C GLU A 158 11.30 6.22 -3.39
N GLY A 159 11.53 4.99 -2.91
CA GLY A 159 12.70 4.20 -3.33
C GLY A 159 12.67 3.83 -4.82
N PHE A 160 11.51 3.51 -5.39
CA PHE A 160 11.39 3.29 -6.84
C PHE A 160 11.68 4.57 -7.65
N GLN A 161 11.19 5.72 -7.19
CA GLN A 161 11.48 7.02 -7.81
C GLN A 161 12.97 7.36 -7.77
N GLU A 162 13.64 7.09 -6.65
CA GLU A 162 15.09 7.25 -6.51
C GLU A 162 15.85 6.34 -7.47
N ILE A 163 15.47 5.07 -7.58
CA ILE A 163 16.08 4.12 -8.53
C ILE A 163 15.93 4.62 -9.97
N VAL A 164 14.73 5.05 -10.35
CA VAL A 164 14.46 5.59 -11.69
C VAL A 164 15.33 6.82 -11.94
N GLN A 165 15.39 7.75 -10.98
CA GLN A 165 16.16 8.98 -11.09
C GLN A 165 17.67 8.74 -11.19
N GLU A 166 18.23 7.93 -10.31
CA GLU A 166 19.67 7.62 -10.28
C GLU A 166 20.11 6.76 -11.47
N THR A 167 19.25 5.86 -11.95
CA THR A 167 19.55 5.03 -13.13
C THR A 167 19.49 5.86 -14.40
N ILE A 168 18.45 6.68 -14.58
CA ILE A 168 18.26 7.46 -15.81
C ILE A 168 19.22 8.66 -15.87
N GLY A 169 19.50 9.30 -14.73
CA GLY A 169 20.33 10.48 -14.60
C GLY A 169 19.70 11.75 -15.19
N GLU A 170 20.50 12.80 -15.37
CA GLU A 170 20.08 14.10 -15.93
C GLU A 170 19.64 14.00 -17.41
N ASP A 171 20.05 12.96 -18.12
CA ASP A 171 19.72 12.71 -19.53
C ASP A 171 18.42 11.91 -19.72
N GLY A 172 17.52 11.94 -18.73
CA GLY A 172 16.21 11.31 -18.84
C GLY A 172 15.30 12.04 -19.80
N ASP A 173 15.06 11.48 -20.98
CA ASP A 173 14.00 11.98 -21.86
C ASP A 173 12.63 11.54 -21.33
N TYR A 174 11.64 12.41 -21.50
CA TYR A 174 10.24 12.21 -21.16
C TYR A 174 9.71 10.87 -21.69
N ALA A 175 10.17 10.45 -22.88
CA ALA A 175 9.79 9.17 -23.49
C ALA A 175 10.10 7.96 -22.59
N ILE A 176 11.22 7.96 -21.85
CA ILE A 176 11.57 6.85 -20.95
C ILE A 176 10.57 6.79 -19.79
N MET A 177 10.24 7.94 -19.18
CA MET A 177 9.27 8.00 -18.08
C MET A 177 7.86 7.58 -18.51
N GLN A 178 7.46 7.98 -19.72
CA GLN A 178 6.21 7.53 -20.33
C GLN A 178 6.20 6.02 -20.52
N ASN A 179 7.27 5.45 -21.10
CA ASN A 179 7.36 4.01 -21.31
C ASN A 179 7.36 3.22 -19.99
N ILE A 180 8.04 3.71 -18.93
CA ILE A 180 7.99 3.07 -17.60
C ILE A 180 6.55 3.02 -17.08
N HIS A 181 5.83 4.14 -17.19
CA HIS A 181 4.44 4.22 -16.77
C HIS A 181 3.53 3.28 -17.58
N GLU A 182 3.67 3.25 -18.90
CA GLU A 182 2.89 2.39 -19.80
C GLU A 182 3.19 0.89 -19.55
N ASN A 183 4.47 0.50 -19.51
CA ASN A 183 4.88 -0.87 -19.27
C ASN A 183 4.41 -1.38 -17.89
N LEU A 184 4.52 -0.55 -16.85
CA LEU A 184 4.09 -0.91 -15.51
C LEU A 184 2.56 -1.08 -15.41
N ASN A 185 1.79 -0.22 -16.08
CA ASN A 185 0.33 -0.37 -16.15
C ASN A 185 -0.06 -1.63 -16.94
N GLN A 186 0.61 -1.91 -18.06
CA GLN A 186 0.37 -3.13 -18.84
C GLN A 186 0.62 -4.39 -18.00
N MET A 187 1.72 -4.43 -17.25
CA MET A 187 1.99 -5.55 -16.34
C MET A 187 0.87 -5.74 -15.31
N MET A 188 0.31 -4.65 -14.79
CA MET A 188 -0.81 -4.70 -13.84
C MET A 188 -2.10 -5.20 -14.51
N GLU A 189 -2.43 -4.71 -15.71
CA GLU A 189 -3.58 -5.15 -16.50
C GLU A 189 -3.50 -6.63 -16.84
N ASP A 190 -2.33 -7.12 -17.24
CA ASP A 190 -2.08 -8.53 -17.55
C ASP A 190 -2.26 -9.44 -16.31
N HIS A 191 -2.18 -8.88 -15.11
CA HIS A 191 -2.29 -9.58 -13.82
C HIS A 191 -3.65 -9.38 -13.13
N GLU A 192 -4.61 -8.64 -13.73
CA GLU A 192 -5.91 -8.35 -13.10
C GLU A 192 -6.77 -9.60 -12.84
N GLU A 193 -6.58 -10.67 -13.62
CA GLU A 193 -7.34 -11.92 -13.45
C GLU A 193 -6.80 -12.79 -12.30
N GLU A 194 -5.63 -12.46 -11.74
CA GLU A 194 -5.02 -13.20 -10.65
C GLU A 194 -5.53 -12.73 -9.27
N LYS A 195 -5.58 -13.64 -8.30
CA LYS A 195 -6.02 -13.31 -6.93
C LYS A 195 -4.96 -12.57 -6.12
N GLU A 196 -3.70 -12.71 -6.51
CA GLU A 196 -2.57 -12.10 -5.81
C GLU A 196 -2.27 -10.70 -6.36
N ASN A 197 -1.69 -9.84 -5.54
CA ASN A 197 -1.25 -8.54 -6.02
C ASN A 197 0.06 -8.71 -6.80
N LEU A 198 0.17 -8.09 -7.97
CA LEU A 198 1.41 -8.11 -8.75
C LEU A 198 2.58 -7.52 -7.93
N SER A 199 3.64 -8.32 -7.82
CA SER A 199 4.87 -7.97 -7.13
C SER A 199 6.07 -8.17 -8.05
N LEU A 200 6.92 -7.14 -8.18
CA LEU A 200 8.12 -7.17 -9.00
C LEU A 200 9.34 -7.44 -8.15
N SER A 201 10.13 -8.43 -8.53
CA SER A 201 11.48 -8.68 -8.03
C SER A 201 12.48 -7.63 -8.54
N LYS A 202 13.66 -7.52 -7.91
CA LYS A 202 14.78 -6.69 -8.38
C LYS A 202 15.07 -6.89 -9.87
N LYS A 203 15.04 -8.14 -10.34
CA LYS A 203 15.28 -8.48 -11.74
C LYS A 203 14.19 -7.95 -12.66
N GLU A 204 12.93 -8.07 -12.27
CA GLU A 204 11.79 -7.57 -13.04
C GLU A 204 11.76 -6.04 -13.09
N VAL A 205 12.13 -5.37 -11.99
CA VAL A 205 12.30 -3.91 -11.98
C VAL A 205 13.43 -3.49 -12.94
N LYS A 206 14.56 -4.21 -12.95
CA LYS A 206 15.66 -3.95 -13.90
C LYS A 206 15.20 -4.13 -15.36
N GLN A 207 14.45 -5.20 -15.62
CA GLN A 207 13.90 -5.50 -16.94
C GLN A 207 12.90 -4.43 -17.38
N LEU A 208 12.02 -3.97 -16.48
CA LEU A 208 11.10 -2.85 -16.73
C LEU A 208 11.83 -1.60 -17.21
N LEU A 209 12.93 -1.21 -16.54
CA LEU A 209 13.73 -0.06 -16.96
C LEU A 209 14.35 -0.27 -18.34
N GLN A 210 14.90 -1.46 -18.59
CA GLN A 210 15.49 -1.82 -19.88
C GLN A 210 14.45 -1.78 -21.03
N ASP A 211 13.29 -2.39 -20.83
CA ASP A 211 12.19 -2.43 -21.79
C ASP A 211 11.58 -1.04 -22.04
N SER A 212 11.76 -0.13 -21.08
CA SER A 212 11.33 1.27 -21.20
C SER A 212 12.33 2.17 -21.93
N GLY A 213 13.48 1.62 -22.36
CA GLY A 213 14.49 2.32 -23.15
C GLY A 213 15.71 2.83 -22.38
N VAL A 214 15.90 2.38 -21.13
CA VAL A 214 17.13 2.69 -20.38
C VAL A 214 18.29 1.88 -20.96
N GLU A 215 19.35 2.57 -21.37
CA GLU A 215 20.54 1.96 -21.97
C GLU A 215 21.32 1.09 -20.96
N GLN A 216 21.99 0.05 -21.46
CA GLN A 216 22.70 -0.92 -20.61
C GLN A 216 23.79 -0.28 -19.73
N GLU A 217 24.48 0.74 -20.22
CA GLU A 217 25.52 1.48 -19.48
C GLU A 217 24.94 2.16 -18.23
N LYS A 218 23.72 2.68 -18.33
CA LYS A 218 23.00 3.32 -17.22
C LYS A 218 22.53 2.32 -16.16
N LEU A 219 22.28 1.07 -16.55
CA LEU A 219 21.89 -0.02 -15.64
C LEU A 219 23.06 -0.60 -14.83
N GLU A 220 24.30 -0.19 -15.07
CA GLU A 220 25.48 -0.70 -14.35
C GLU A 220 25.42 -0.43 -12.83
N GLN A 221 24.80 0.68 -12.43
CA GLN A 221 24.68 1.06 -11.02
C GLN A 221 23.36 0.61 -10.37
N PHE A 222 22.40 0.13 -11.17
CA PHE A 222 21.06 -0.27 -10.71
C PHE A 222 21.09 -1.18 -9.48
N ASP A 223 21.93 -2.23 -9.51
CA ASP A 223 21.95 -3.21 -8.43
C ASP A 223 22.37 -2.58 -7.08
N LYS A 224 23.31 -1.63 -7.12
CA LYS A 224 23.77 -0.89 -5.93
C LYS A 224 22.71 0.10 -5.45
N THR A 225 22.08 0.82 -6.37
CA THR A 225 21.02 1.77 -6.02
C THR A 225 19.83 1.05 -5.40
N PHE A 226 19.41 -0.08 -5.98
CA PHE A 226 18.31 -0.88 -5.45
C PHE A 226 18.57 -1.35 -4.01
N GLU A 227 19.75 -1.89 -3.75
CA GLU A 227 20.16 -2.31 -2.40
C GLU A 227 20.23 -1.14 -1.41
N ALA A 228 20.67 0.03 -1.86
CA ALA A 228 20.72 1.23 -1.03
C ALA A 228 19.31 1.73 -0.68
N SER A 229 18.39 1.78 -1.64
CA SER A 229 17.03 2.30 -1.43
C SER A 229 16.16 1.38 -0.56
N PHE A 230 16.37 0.05 -0.62
CA PHE A 230 15.50 -0.90 0.10
C PHE A 230 16.19 -1.67 1.23
N SER A 231 17.50 -1.47 1.44
CA SER A 231 18.30 -2.17 2.46
C SER A 231 18.22 -3.70 2.37
N ARG A 232 17.88 -4.24 1.20
CA ARG A 232 17.73 -5.67 0.88
C ARG A 232 18.01 -5.90 -0.61
N GLU A 233 18.74 -6.95 -0.91
CA GLU A 233 19.08 -7.34 -2.30
C GLU A 233 17.83 -7.75 -3.08
N ASP A 234 16.95 -8.57 -2.49
CA ASP A 234 15.75 -9.08 -3.14
C ASP A 234 14.48 -8.60 -2.42
N TYR A 235 14.31 -7.28 -2.29
CA TYR A 235 13.06 -6.71 -1.78
C TYR A 235 11.98 -6.69 -2.89
N PRO A 236 10.84 -7.39 -2.73
CA PRO A 236 9.75 -7.35 -3.70
C PRO A 236 8.98 -6.02 -3.65
N LEU A 237 8.71 -5.39 -4.79
CA LEU A 237 7.92 -4.17 -4.89
C LEU A 237 6.51 -4.47 -5.40
N LEU A 238 5.49 -4.06 -4.64
CA LEU A 238 4.12 -4.17 -5.12
C LEU A 238 3.88 -3.16 -6.25
N ALA A 239 3.45 -3.64 -7.41
CA ALA A 239 3.22 -2.81 -8.58
C ALA A 239 2.26 -1.65 -8.26
N GLY A 240 1.17 -1.92 -7.53
CA GLY A 240 0.21 -0.90 -7.11
C GLY A 240 0.76 0.18 -6.16
N ASN A 241 1.91 -0.06 -5.50
CA ASN A 241 2.57 0.95 -4.67
C ASN A 241 3.47 1.88 -5.49
N ILE A 242 4.11 1.35 -6.55
CA ILE A 242 5.07 2.08 -7.38
C ILE A 242 4.42 2.70 -8.63
N ALA A 243 3.32 2.13 -9.13
CA ALA A 243 2.55 2.65 -10.24
C ALA A 243 1.68 3.83 -9.79
N ASN A 244 1.69 4.92 -10.57
CA ASN A 244 0.75 6.02 -10.37
C ASN A 244 -0.42 5.93 -11.34
N THR A 245 -1.28 4.93 -11.14
CA THR A 245 -2.44 4.68 -12.00
C THR A 245 -3.49 5.81 -11.98
N ARG A 246 -3.42 6.71 -11.00
CA ARG A 246 -4.44 7.78 -10.81
C ARG A 246 -4.03 9.11 -11.39
N LYS A 247 -2.74 9.35 -11.61
CA LYS A 247 -2.22 10.66 -12.03
C LYS A 247 -0.99 10.52 -12.91
N PHE A 248 -1.05 11.15 -14.08
CA PHE A 248 0.12 11.44 -14.90
C PHE A 248 0.21 12.96 -15.04
N GLU A 249 1.12 13.57 -14.30
CA GLU A 249 1.28 15.03 -14.24
C GLU A 249 2.69 15.41 -14.69
N LEU A 250 2.80 16.39 -15.58
CA LEU A 250 4.06 17.01 -15.97
C LEU A 250 4.13 18.39 -15.34
N GLU A 251 5.21 18.69 -14.64
CA GLU A 251 5.41 19.97 -13.98
C GLU A 251 6.64 20.69 -14.55
N THR A 252 6.43 21.94 -14.92
CA THR A 252 7.48 22.91 -15.25
C THR A 252 7.36 24.07 -14.27
N PRO A 253 8.36 24.97 -14.17
CA PRO A 253 8.34 26.05 -13.17
C PRO A 253 7.06 26.91 -13.16
N ASP A 254 6.40 27.09 -14.32
CA ASP A 254 5.24 27.96 -14.47
C ASP A 254 3.96 27.24 -14.93
N VAL A 255 4.04 25.94 -15.29
CA VAL A 255 2.93 25.20 -15.91
C VAL A 255 2.86 23.77 -15.38
N ILE A 256 1.66 23.37 -14.95
CA ILE A 256 1.33 21.98 -14.61
C ILE A 256 0.37 21.45 -15.67
N ILE A 257 0.72 20.32 -16.28
CA ILE A 257 -0.10 19.61 -17.26
C ILE A 257 -0.58 18.32 -16.61
N LYS A 258 -1.89 18.11 -16.58
CA LYS A 258 -2.50 16.88 -16.06
C LYS A 258 -3.08 16.09 -17.21
N VAL A 259 -2.67 14.83 -17.33
CA VAL A 259 -3.08 13.92 -18.39
C VAL A 259 -3.85 12.77 -17.75
N ASN A 260 -4.83 12.22 -18.47
CA ASN A 260 -5.38 10.92 -18.09
C ASN A 260 -4.22 9.90 -18.12
N PRO A 261 -3.97 9.14 -17.02
CA PRO A 261 -2.91 8.13 -16.97
C PRO A 261 -2.94 7.09 -18.09
N GLU A 262 -4.12 6.77 -18.63
CA GLU A 262 -4.30 5.85 -19.76
C GLU A 262 -3.97 6.49 -21.12
N ARG A 263 -3.71 7.81 -21.13
CA ARG A 263 -3.51 8.61 -22.34
C ARG A 263 -2.20 9.40 -22.31
N ALA A 264 -1.17 8.84 -21.68
CA ALA A 264 0.17 9.41 -21.71
C ALA A 264 0.69 9.58 -23.16
N ASP A 265 0.20 8.75 -24.09
CA ASP A 265 0.38 8.81 -25.55
C ASP A 265 0.08 10.18 -26.19
N LEU A 266 -0.75 11.01 -25.53
CA LEU A 266 -1.15 12.32 -26.05
C LEU A 266 -0.05 13.38 -25.97
N VAL A 267 0.97 13.18 -25.14
CA VAL A 267 2.03 14.15 -24.91
C VAL A 267 3.34 13.63 -25.47
N GLU A 268 4.05 14.46 -26.22
CA GLU A 268 5.38 14.15 -26.75
C GLU A 268 6.31 15.37 -26.62
N THR A 269 7.63 15.14 -26.59
CA THR A 269 8.64 16.21 -26.64
C THR A 269 9.08 16.45 -28.09
N ARG A 270 9.07 17.70 -28.55
CA ARG A 270 9.59 18.07 -29.88
C ARG A 270 10.38 19.37 -29.86
N TRP A 271 11.37 19.45 -30.74
CA TRP A 271 12.05 20.70 -31.07
C TRP A 271 11.22 21.50 -32.07
N ILE A 272 10.71 22.66 -31.65
CA ILE A 272 9.94 23.59 -32.47
C ILE A 272 10.66 24.94 -32.45
N ASP A 273 11.06 25.44 -33.62
CA ASP A 273 11.73 26.73 -33.78
C ASP A 273 12.95 26.91 -32.84
N GLY A 274 13.73 25.85 -32.65
CA GLY A 274 14.93 25.86 -31.80
C GLY A 274 14.66 25.82 -30.29
N ARG A 275 13.44 25.50 -29.87
CA ARG A 275 13.05 25.32 -28.47
C ARG A 275 12.50 23.93 -28.25
N GLN A 276 12.83 23.33 -27.13
CA GLN A 276 12.20 22.08 -26.69
C GLN A 276 10.81 22.42 -26.15
N CYS A 277 9.79 21.76 -26.71
CA CYS A 277 8.38 21.99 -26.40
C CYS A 277 7.72 20.66 -26.05
N LEU A 278 6.78 20.70 -25.10
CA LEU A 278 5.78 19.65 -24.94
C LEU A 278 4.67 19.88 -25.97
N VAL A 279 4.36 18.87 -26.77
CA VAL A 279 3.32 18.88 -27.78
C VAL A 279 2.20 17.97 -27.31
N ILE A 280 1.01 18.52 -27.16
CA ILE A 280 -0.19 17.76 -26.80
C ILE A 280 -1.04 17.61 -28.06
N LYS A 281 -1.30 16.37 -28.47
CA LYS A 281 -2.20 16.10 -29.59
C LYS A 281 -3.64 16.48 -29.22
N VAL A 282 -4.33 17.14 -30.15
CA VAL A 282 -5.70 17.63 -29.93
C VAL A 282 -6.65 17.03 -30.95
N ASP A 283 -7.71 16.40 -30.45
CA ASP A 283 -8.70 15.67 -31.24
C ASP A 283 -10.01 16.48 -31.45
N ASP A 284 -9.93 17.81 -31.50
CA ASP A 284 -10.99 18.81 -31.82
C ASP A 284 -11.80 19.45 -30.66
N HIS A 285 -11.68 18.96 -29.42
CA HIS A 285 -12.36 19.58 -28.27
C HIS A 285 -11.34 20.22 -27.30
N ILE A 286 -11.27 21.55 -27.29
CA ILE A 286 -10.54 22.33 -26.29
C ILE A 286 -11.50 23.25 -25.56
N GLU A 287 -11.34 23.34 -24.24
CA GLU A 287 -11.96 24.36 -23.41
C GLU A 287 -10.91 25.26 -22.75
N VAL A 288 -11.16 26.55 -22.73
CA VAL A 288 -10.38 27.54 -21.97
C VAL A 288 -11.29 28.13 -20.92
N ASN A 289 -11.01 27.87 -19.64
CA ASN A 289 -11.84 28.30 -18.51
C ASN A 289 -13.34 27.89 -18.67
N GLY A 290 -13.59 26.67 -19.16
CA GLY A 290 -14.94 26.13 -19.39
C GLY A 290 -15.64 26.67 -20.65
N VAL A 291 -14.92 27.37 -21.53
CA VAL A 291 -15.45 27.86 -22.81
C VAL A 291 -14.84 27.06 -23.95
N GLN A 292 -15.69 26.41 -24.74
CA GLN A 292 -15.25 25.68 -25.92
C GLN A 292 -14.61 26.62 -26.95
N VAL A 293 -13.39 26.30 -27.36
CA VAL A 293 -12.62 27.03 -28.37
C VAL A 293 -12.22 26.11 -29.52
N ARG A 294 -12.02 26.69 -30.70
CA ARG A 294 -11.56 25.95 -31.89
C ARG A 294 -10.04 25.94 -31.96
N THR A 295 -9.49 24.80 -32.37
CA THR A 295 -8.08 24.66 -32.73
C THR A 295 -7.79 25.14 -34.16
N LEU A 296 -6.50 25.12 -34.54
CA LEU A 296 -6.07 25.41 -35.91
C LEU A 296 -6.79 24.49 -36.88
N ARG A 297 -7.35 25.05 -37.97
CA ARG A 297 -8.02 24.26 -39.00
C ARG A 297 -7.01 23.33 -39.67
N THR A 298 -7.34 22.05 -39.76
CA THR A 298 -6.59 21.08 -40.55
C THR A 298 -6.48 21.61 -41.99
N PRO A 299 -5.27 21.71 -42.57
CA PRO A 299 -5.11 22.17 -43.95
C PRO A 299 -5.90 21.23 -44.88
N GLY A 300 -7.00 21.72 -45.47
CA GLY A 300 -7.79 20.97 -46.46
C GLY A 300 -9.25 20.64 -46.11
N GLN A 301 -9.76 20.98 -44.92
CA GLN A 301 -11.20 20.85 -44.67
C GLN A 301 -11.99 22.03 -45.28
N PRO A 302 -12.95 21.78 -46.19
CA PRO A 302 -13.78 22.85 -46.76
C PRO A 302 -14.71 23.47 -45.70
N ASN A 303 -14.95 24.78 -45.84
CA ASN A 303 -15.86 25.54 -44.98
C ASN A 303 -17.26 24.90 -44.94
N SER A 304 -17.61 24.22 -43.85
CA SER A 304 -19.00 23.98 -43.48
C SER A 304 -19.55 25.19 -42.72
N PHE A 305 -19.65 26.32 -43.44
CA PHE A 305 -20.53 27.41 -43.05
C PHE A 305 -21.43 27.71 -44.24
N LEU A 306 -22.61 27.09 -44.22
CA LEU A 306 -23.89 27.62 -44.69
C LEU A 306 -24.95 26.54 -44.43
N GLN A 307 -25.54 26.57 -43.23
CA GLN A 307 -26.99 26.44 -43.00
C GLN A 307 -27.32 26.90 -41.58
#